data_AF-A0A1S6U887-F1
#
_entry.id   AF-A0A1S6U887-F1
#
_cell.length_a   1.000
_cell.length_b   1.000
_cell.length_c   1.000
_cell.angle_alpha   90.00
_cell.angle_beta   90.00
_cell.angle_gamma   90.00
#
_symmetry.space_group_name_H-M   'P 1'
#
loop_
_entity.id
_entity.type
_entity.pdbx_description
1 polymer ?
#
loop_
_entity_poly.entity_id
_entity_poly.type
_entity_poly.pdbx_seq_one_letter_code
_entity_poly.pdbx_strand_id
1 'polypeptide(L)' 'MKKAFILLAGAIAVFALSIFSYTFYEWLFYNKDIAMTAWALTIGVFNGFFSPARLLSIFRF' A
#
# COMPACT_ATOMS: atom_id res chain seq x y z
N MET A 1 20.13 -10.09 -6.41
CA MET A 1 18.84 -10.51 -7.03
C MET A 1 17.71 -10.70 -6.00
N LYS A 2 17.86 -11.49 -4.93
CA LYS A 2 16.80 -11.73 -3.92
C LYS A 2 16.14 -10.46 -3.35
N LYS A 3 16.94 -9.44 -3.00
CA LYS A 3 16.44 -8.14 -2.50
C LYS A 3 15.56 -7.40 -3.51
N ALA A 4 15.91 -7.45 -4.80
CA ALA A 4 15.11 -6.84 -5.86
C ALA A 4 13.77 -7.56 -6.03
N PHE A 5 13.73 -8.89 -5.94
CA PHE A 5 12.48 -9.67 -5.95
C PHE A 5 11.59 -9.35 -4.76
N ILE A 6 12.14 -9.21 -3.55
CA ILE A 6 11.39 -8.84 -2.34
C ILE A 6 10.78 -7.45 -2.49
N LEU A 7 11.55 -6.49 -3.01
CA LEU A 7 11.06 -5.14 -3.29
C LEU A 7 9.99 -5.13 -4.38
N LEU A 8 10.17 -5.90 -5.45
CA LEU A 8 9.20 -6.02 -6.54
C LEU A 8 7.88 -6.65 -6.03
N ALA A 9 7.97 -7.73 -5.26
CA ALA A 9 6.82 -8.38 -4.65
C ALA A 9 6.09 -7.45 -3.68
N GLY A 10 6.83 -6.72 -2.85
CA GLY A 10 6.28 -5.68 -1.97
C GLY A 10 5.58 -4.57 -2.76
N ALA A 11 6.18 -4.09 -3.85
CA ALA A 11 5.60 -3.07 -4.70
C ALA A 11 4.31 -3.55 -5.38
N ILE A 12 4.28 -4.79 -5.89
CA ILE A 12 3.08 -5.39 -6.48
C ILE A 12 1.97 -5.53 -5.43
N ALA A 13 2.31 -5.97 -4.22
CA ALA A 13 1.35 -6.11 -3.12
C ALA A 13 0.75 -4.74 -2.72
N VAL A 14 1.58 -3.72 -2.57
CA VAL A 14 1.13 -2.34 -2.27
C VAL A 14 0.26 -1.81 -3.40
N PHE A 15 0.62 -2.05 -4.66
CA PHE A 15 -0.16 -1.61 -5.82
C PHE A 15 -1.55 -2.27 -5.86
N ALA A 16 -1.62 -3.59 -5.69
CA ALA A 16 -2.88 -4.32 -5.66
C ALA A 16 -3.78 -3.86 -4.49
N LEU A 17 -3.20 -3.68 -3.31
CA LEU A 17 -3.92 -3.24 -2.12
C LEU A 17 -4.41 -1.78 -2.26
N SER A 18 -3.63 -0.95 -2.95
CA SER A 18 -3.99 0.44 -3.26
C SER A 18 -5.23 0.51 -4.17
N ILE A 19 -5.25 -0.26 -5.25
CA ILE A 19 -6.41 -0.33 -6.16
C ILE A 19 -7.62 -0.88 -5.42
N PHE A 20 -7.46 -2.00 -4.71
CA PHE A 20 -8.57 -2.64 -4.01
C PHE A 20 -9.19 -1.73 -2.94
N SER A 21 -8.35 -1.07 -2.14
CA SER A 21 -8.82 -0.15 -1.10
C SER A 21 -9.49 1.10 -1.68
N TYR A 22 -8.98 1.65 -2.79
CA TYR A 22 -9.64 2.77 -3.47
C TYR A 22 -11.04 2.39 -3.94
N THR A 23 -11.18 1.26 -4.66
CA THR A 23 -12.47 0.77 -5.14
C THR A 23 -13.43 0.48 -3.98
N PHE A 24 -12.93 -0.06 -2.87
CA PHE A 24 -13.72 -0.28 -1.66
C PHE A 24 -14.21 1.04 -1.06
N TYR A 25 -13.37 2.07 -0.99
CA TYR A 25 -13.76 3.39 -0.46
C TYR A 25 -14.70 4.14 -1.39
N GLU A 26 -14.56 4.02 -2.71
CA GLU A 26 -15.55 4.55 -3.67
C GLU A 26 -16.91 3.87 -3.52
N TRP A 27 -16.94 2.58 -3.19
CA TRP A 27 -18.19 1.88 -2.90
C TRP A 27 -18.79 2.26 -1.54
N LEU A 28 -17.94 2.44 -0.52
CA LEU A 28 -18.36 2.73 0.85
C LEU A 28 -18.83 4.18 1.03
N PHE A 29 -18.15 5.14 0.42
CA PHE A 29 -18.43 6.56 0.57
C PHE A 29 -19.07 7.12 -0.69
N TYR A 30 -20.26 7.71 -0.54
CA TYR A 30 -20.93 8.42 -1.63
C TYR A 30 -20.16 9.69 -2.07
N ASN A 31 -19.39 10.30 -1.17
CA ASN A 31 -18.59 11.49 -1.45
C ASN A 31 -17.14 11.12 -1.81
N LYS A 32 -16.71 11.49 -3.02
CA LYS A 32 -15.36 11.25 -3.55
C LYS A 32 -14.26 11.89 -2.73
N ASP A 33 -14.48 13.08 -2.16
CA ASP A 33 -13.47 13.77 -1.35
C ASP A 33 -13.16 12.99 -0.06
N ILE A 34 -14.19 12.39 0.54
CA ILE A 34 -14.06 11.53 1.72
C ILE A 34 -13.36 10.24 1.35
N ALA A 35 -13.73 9.61 0.22
CA ALA A 35 -13.09 8.40 -0.27
C ALA A 35 -11.59 8.61 -0.54
N MET A 36 -11.23 9.70 -1.22
CA MET A 36 -9.82 10.03 -1.50
C MET A 36 -9.04 10.34 -0.23
N THR A 37 -9.64 11.03 0.73
CA THR A 37 -8.99 11.33 2.03
C THR A 37 -8.74 10.05 2.83
N ALA A 38 -9.75 9.18 2.94
CA ALA A 38 -9.63 7.89 3.62
C ALA A 38 -8.58 7.00 2.95
N TRP A 39 -8.59 6.96 1.61
CA TRP A 39 -7.60 6.23 0.83
C TRP A 39 -6.17 6.76 1.05
N ALA A 40 -5.98 8.08 1.02
CA ALA A 40 -4.67 8.70 1.25
C ALA A 40 -4.12 8.39 2.66
N LEU A 41 -4.98 8.39 3.68
CA LEU A 41 -4.61 7.98 5.04
C LEU A 41 -4.18 6.51 5.07
N THR A 42 -4.96 5.61 4.45
CA THR A 42 -4.64 4.19 4.38
C THR A 42 -3.30 3.94 3.69
N ILE A 43 -3.03 4.58 2.56
CA ILE A 43 -1.74 4.47 1.86
C ILE A 43 -0.59 5.06 2.69
N GLY A 44 -0.82 6.18 3.38
CA GLY A 44 0.16 6.77 4.30
C GLY A 44 0.56 5.83 5.42
N VAL A 45 -0.43 5.18 6.06
CA VAL A 45 -0.20 4.15 7.09
C VAL A 45 0.55 2.96 6.50
N PHE A 46 0.10 2.44 5.35
CA PHE A 46 0.77 1.31 4.68
C PHE A 46 2.23 1.60 4.34
N ASN A 47 2.54 2.77 3.79
CA ASN A 47 3.92 3.17 3.49
C ASN A 47 4.77 3.31 4.76
N GLY A 48 4.18 3.75 5.88
CA GLY A 48 4.86 3.76 7.17
C GLY A 48 5.32 2.37 7.62
N PHE A 49 4.46 1.36 7.45
CA PHE A 49 4.78 -0.03 7.84
C PHE A 49 5.63 -0.78 6.81
N PHE A 50 5.34 -0.63 5.52
CA PHE A 50 5.94 -1.35 4.42
C PHE A 50 6.93 -0.52 3.60
N SER A 51 7.57 0.47 4.23
CA SER A 51 8.62 1.22 3.54
C SER A 51 9.68 0.24 2.99
N PRO A 52 10.29 0.52 1.83
CA PRO A 52 11.31 -0.34 1.23
C PRO A 52 12.42 -0.74 2.21
N ALA A 53 12.83 0.21 3.08
CA ALA A 53 13.81 -0.04 4.13
C ALA A 53 13.30 -1.04 5.19
N ARG A 54 12.04 -0.91 5.65
CA ARG A 54 11.44 -1.87 6.59
C ARG A 54 11.26 -3.24 5.97
N LEU A 55 10.77 -3.33 4.73
CA LEU A 55 10.65 -4.59 3.98
C LEU A 55 12.00 -5.31 3.92
N LEU A 56 13.06 -4.62 3.53
CA LEU A 56 14.42 -5.19 3.49
C LEU A 56 14.95 -5.58 4.88
N SER A 57 14.54 -4.87 5.93
CA SER A 57 14.94 -5.17 7.30
C SER A 57 14.22 -6.40 7.89
N ILE A 58 12.93 -6.58 7.55
CA ILE A 58 12.11 -7.72 7.99
C ILE A 58 12.58 -8.98 7.27
N PHE A 59 12.85 -8.89 5.97
CA PHE A 59 13.40 -9.98 5.17
C PHE A 59 14.93 -10.01 5.20
N ARG A 60 15.56 -9.64 6.33
CA ARG A 60 17.01 -9.77 6.57
C ARG A 60 17.44 -11.23 6.39
N PHE A 61 17.75 -11.57 5.14
CA PHE A 61 18.58 -12.67 4.68
C PHE A 61 19.84 -12.09 4.02
#